data_AF-G5QLW7-F1
#
_entry.id   AF-G5QLW7-F1
#
_cell.length_a   1.000
_cell.length_b   1.000
_cell.length_c   1.000
_cell.angle_alpha   90.00
_cell.angle_beta   90.00
_cell.angle_gamma   90.00
#
_symmetry.space_group_name_H-M   'P 1'
#
loop_
_entity.id
_entity.type
_entity.pdbx_description
1 polymer ?
#
loop_
_entity_poly.entity_id
_entity_poly.type
_entity_poly.pdbx_seq_one_letter_code
_entity_poly.pdbx_strand_id
1 'polypeptide(L)'
;MLMWATLMLLGGAVGKSAQLPLQTWLADAMAGPTPVSALIHAATMVTAGVYLIARTHGLFLMTPEILHLVGIIGAITLVMAGFAALVQTDIKRVLAYSTMSQIGYMFLALGVQAWDAAIFHLMTHAFFKALLFLASGSVILACHHEQNIFKMGGLRKSIPLVYACFLVGGAALSALPLVTAGFFSKDEILAGAMANGHINLMVAGLVGAFMTSLYTFRMIFIVFHGKEQIHAHAGKGITHHLPLIVLMILSTFVGALIVPPLQGVLPQTTELAHGRVMT
;
A
#
# COMPACT_ATOMS: atom_id res chain seq x y z
N MET A 1 25.32 4.96 22.00
CA MET A 1 24.65 3.64 22.11
C MET A 1 23.25 3.66 21.50
N LEU A 2 22.40 4.65 21.85
CA LEU A 2 21.01 4.72 21.36
C LEU A 2 20.90 4.80 19.82
N MET A 3 21.72 5.60 19.15
CA MET A 3 21.77 5.71 17.68
C MET A 3 21.96 4.35 17.00
N TRP A 4 22.91 3.54 17.48
CA TRP A 4 23.15 2.19 16.97
C TRP A 4 21.97 1.26 17.26
N ALA A 5 21.36 1.35 18.44
CA ALA A 5 20.16 0.57 18.76
C ALA A 5 18.99 0.90 17.81
N THR A 6 18.70 2.19 17.59
CA THR A 6 17.66 2.62 16.65
C THR A 6 17.98 2.26 15.20
N LEU A 7 19.26 2.32 14.80
CA LEU A 7 19.70 1.89 13.47
C LEU A 7 19.51 0.38 13.26
N MET A 8 19.77 -0.45 14.27
CA MET A 8 19.55 -1.90 14.19
C MET A 8 18.06 -2.25 14.22
N LEU A 9 17.25 -1.52 15.00
CA LEU A 9 15.79 -1.63 14.94
C LEU A 9 15.26 -1.25 13.55
N LEU A 10 15.79 -0.19 12.94
CA LEU A 10 15.51 0.18 11.56
C LEU A 10 15.91 -0.95 10.60
N GLY A 11 17.09 -1.56 10.76
CA GLY A 11 17.49 -2.71 9.94
C GLY A 11 16.49 -3.87 10.01
N GLY A 12 15.99 -4.21 11.20
CA GLY A 12 14.94 -5.21 11.39
C GLY A 12 13.61 -4.81 10.74
N ALA A 13 13.21 -3.54 10.89
CA ALA A 13 12.01 -3.00 10.25
C ALA A 13 12.12 -3.03 8.72
N VAL A 14 13.25 -2.60 8.17
CA VAL A 14 13.57 -2.64 6.73
C VAL A 14 13.45 -4.06 6.18
N GLY A 15 14.00 -5.05 6.89
CA GLY A 15 13.90 -6.46 6.50
C GLY A 15 12.46 -6.97 6.49
N LYS A 16 11.69 -6.73 7.55
CA LYS A 16 10.29 -7.20 7.65
C LYS A 16 9.33 -6.48 6.71
N SER A 17 9.57 -5.21 6.46
CA SER A 17 8.75 -4.34 5.60
C SER A 17 9.24 -4.29 4.15
N ALA A 18 10.24 -5.10 3.79
CA ALA A 18 10.81 -5.17 2.44
C ALA A 18 11.19 -3.79 1.88
N GLN A 19 11.87 -2.98 2.69
CA GLN A 19 12.40 -1.69 2.27
C GLN A 19 13.82 -1.85 1.73
N LEU A 20 14.32 -0.85 1.00
CA LEU A 20 15.71 -0.87 0.52
C LEU A 20 16.68 -0.95 1.71
N PRO A 21 17.73 -1.81 1.67
CA PRO A 21 18.16 -2.71 0.59
C PRO A 21 17.71 -4.18 0.74
N LEU A 22 16.77 -4.47 1.65
CA LEU A 22 16.26 -5.82 1.93
C LEU A 22 14.91 -6.08 1.26
N GLN A 23 14.62 -5.42 0.13
CA GLN A 23 13.32 -5.47 -0.54
C GLN A 23 13.12 -6.70 -1.45
N THR A 24 14.21 -7.37 -1.83
CA THR A 24 14.22 -8.39 -2.91
C THR A 24 13.32 -9.58 -2.62
N TRP A 25 13.21 -10.01 -1.35
CA TRP A 25 12.44 -11.20 -0.97
C TRP A 25 10.94 -11.06 -1.23
N LEU A 26 10.39 -9.84 -1.26
CA LEU A 26 8.95 -9.61 -1.33
C LEU A 26 8.36 -10.00 -2.69
N ALA A 27 9.11 -9.79 -3.77
CA ALA A 27 8.66 -10.18 -5.11
C ALA A 27 8.64 -11.71 -5.27
N ASP A 28 9.55 -12.41 -4.60
CA ASP A 28 9.67 -13.87 -4.65
C ASP A 28 8.65 -14.57 -3.74
N ALA A 29 8.14 -13.87 -2.72
CA ALA A 29 7.01 -14.33 -1.90
C ALA A 29 5.72 -14.58 -2.72
N MET A 30 5.67 -14.15 -3.98
CA MET A 30 4.59 -14.46 -4.91
C MET A 30 4.57 -15.92 -5.37
N ALA A 31 5.56 -16.74 -5.03
CA ALA A 31 5.47 -18.18 -5.21
C ALA A 31 4.33 -18.83 -4.39
N GLY A 32 3.94 -18.19 -3.28
CA GLY A 32 2.89 -18.70 -2.40
C GLY A 32 1.47 -18.65 -3.01
N PRO A 33 0.51 -19.39 -2.40
CA PRO A 33 -0.91 -19.28 -2.74
C PRO A 33 -1.43 -17.86 -2.50
N THR A 34 -2.37 -17.41 -3.33
CA THR A 34 -2.83 -16.01 -3.29
C THR A 34 -3.43 -15.56 -1.95
N PRO A 35 -4.18 -16.39 -1.20
CA PRO A 35 -4.61 -16.01 0.15
C PRO A 35 -3.45 -15.78 1.13
N VAL A 36 -2.33 -16.52 0.97
CA VAL A 36 -1.11 -16.30 1.76
C VAL A 36 -0.46 -14.97 1.36
N SER A 37 -0.39 -14.68 0.06
CA SER A 37 0.07 -13.36 -0.42
C SER A 37 -0.79 -12.22 0.12
N ALA A 38 -2.13 -12.37 0.14
CA ALA A 38 -3.03 -11.39 0.73
C ALA A 38 -2.71 -11.12 2.21
N LEU A 39 -2.51 -12.18 3.01
CA LEU A 39 -2.18 -12.04 4.42
C LEU A 39 -0.84 -11.34 4.65
N ILE A 40 0.21 -11.82 3.98
CA ILE A 40 1.60 -11.32 4.13
C ILE A 40 1.74 -9.87 3.66
N HIS A 41 1.09 -9.53 2.53
CA HIS A 41 1.27 -8.24 1.87
C HIS A 41 0.28 -7.16 2.31
N ALA A 42 -0.83 -7.53 2.96
CA ALA A 42 -1.83 -6.56 3.41
C ALA A 42 -1.77 -6.34 4.92
N ALA A 43 -1.83 -7.41 5.72
CA ALA A 43 -2.20 -7.30 7.13
C ALA A 43 -1.06 -7.60 8.13
N THR A 44 -0.16 -8.55 7.85
CA THR A 44 0.72 -9.11 8.91
C THR A 44 2.20 -8.79 8.76
N MET A 45 2.86 -9.29 7.71
CA MET A 45 4.32 -9.35 7.70
C MET A 45 4.94 -7.97 7.47
N VAL A 46 4.52 -7.29 6.41
CA VAL A 46 5.09 -6.00 6.03
C VAL A 46 4.67 -4.86 6.96
N THR A 47 3.54 -4.99 7.63
CA THR A 47 3.01 -4.01 8.59
C THR A 47 3.74 -4.05 9.93
N ALA A 48 4.33 -5.20 10.29
CA ALA A 48 5.06 -5.36 11.55
C ALA A 48 6.29 -4.44 11.66
N GLY A 49 7.00 -4.16 10.56
CA GLY A 49 8.13 -3.24 10.59
C GLY A 49 7.71 -1.77 10.78
N VAL A 50 6.60 -1.36 10.16
CA VAL A 50 5.97 -0.05 10.39
C VAL A 50 5.53 0.07 11.85
N TYR A 51 4.84 -0.94 12.37
CA TYR A 51 4.42 -0.98 13.77
C TYR A 51 5.61 -0.95 14.74
N LEU A 52 6.71 -1.63 14.45
CA LEU A 52 7.91 -1.60 15.29
C LEU A 52 8.45 -0.18 15.46
N ILE A 53 8.60 0.57 14.35
CA ILE A 53 9.08 1.95 14.38
C ILE A 53 8.05 2.84 15.10
N ALA A 54 6.76 2.71 14.79
CA ALA A 54 5.70 3.45 15.45
C ALA A 54 5.67 3.19 16.96
N ARG A 55 5.84 1.93 17.41
CA ARG A 55 5.83 1.57 18.83
C ARG A 55 7.08 2.04 19.57
N THR A 56 8.19 2.16 18.87
CA THR A 56 9.46 2.67 19.40
C THR A 56 9.67 4.15 19.09
N HIS A 57 8.60 4.89 18.77
CA HIS A 57 8.65 6.31 18.39
C HIS A 57 9.49 7.16 19.36
N GLY A 58 9.37 6.96 20.68
CA GLY A 58 10.15 7.69 21.68
C GLY A 58 11.67 7.54 21.49
N LEU A 59 12.15 6.35 21.11
CA LEU A 59 13.57 6.12 20.84
C LEU A 59 14.03 6.83 19.56
N PHE A 60 13.20 6.78 18.51
CA PHE A 60 13.50 7.44 17.23
C PHE A 60 13.44 8.98 17.33
N LEU A 61 12.56 9.53 18.18
CA LEU A 61 12.53 10.96 18.48
C LEU A 61 13.83 11.45 19.14
N MET A 62 14.48 10.60 19.93
CA MET A 62 15.79 10.88 20.55
C MET A 62 16.95 10.70 19.56
N THR A 63 16.71 10.18 18.35
CA THR A 63 17.73 10.00 17.30
C THR A 63 17.25 10.57 15.95
N PRO A 64 17.12 11.90 15.81
CA PRO A 64 16.51 12.55 14.64
C PRO A 64 17.13 12.14 13.30
N GLU A 65 18.45 11.91 13.26
CA GLU A 65 19.15 11.46 12.04
C GLU A 65 18.65 10.09 11.55
N ILE A 66 18.39 9.16 12.48
CA ILE A 66 17.89 7.83 12.16
C ILE A 66 16.42 7.89 11.77
N LEU A 67 15.63 8.73 12.44
CA LEU A 67 14.23 8.95 12.06
C LEU A 67 14.12 9.56 10.65
N HIS A 68 14.95 10.55 10.33
CA HIS A 68 15.02 11.11 8.98
C HIS A 68 15.45 10.05 7.94
N LEU A 69 16.38 9.15 8.30
CA LEU A 69 16.76 8.02 7.46
C LEU A 69 15.58 7.06 7.17
N VAL A 70 14.68 6.83 8.13
CA VAL A 70 13.43 6.07 7.90
C VAL A 70 12.65 6.71 6.74
N GLY A 71 12.51 8.03 6.76
CA GLY A 71 11.81 8.79 5.74
C GLY A 71 12.46 8.69 4.36
N ILE A 72 13.79 8.83 4.31
CA ILE A 72 14.58 8.68 3.07
C ILE A 72 14.42 7.27 2.49
N ILE A 73 14.57 6.23 3.31
CA ILE A 73 14.41 4.84 2.86
C ILE A 73 13.01 4.60 2.33
N GLY A 74 11.97 5.13 3.00
CA GLY A 74 10.59 5.06 2.53
C GLY A 74 10.41 5.73 1.16
N ALA A 75 10.94 6.94 0.99
CA ALA A 75 10.87 7.69 -0.26
C ALA A 75 11.61 7.01 -1.43
N ILE A 76 12.82 6.49 -1.20
CA ILE A 76 13.55 5.76 -2.24
C ILE A 76 12.81 4.46 -2.60
N THR A 77 12.37 3.72 -1.58
CA THR A 77 11.64 2.46 -1.77
C THR A 77 10.35 2.70 -2.57
N LEU A 78 9.56 3.72 -2.23
CA LEU A 78 8.27 3.93 -2.88
C LEU A 78 8.39 4.28 -4.36
N VAL A 79 9.40 5.07 -4.73
CA VAL A 79 9.63 5.48 -6.12
C VAL A 79 10.17 4.30 -6.92
N MET A 80 11.22 3.64 -6.43
CA MET A 80 11.85 2.50 -7.10
C MET A 80 10.84 1.36 -7.31
N ALA A 81 10.04 1.04 -6.29
CA ALA A 81 9.01 0.02 -6.37
C ALA A 81 7.92 0.38 -7.37
N GLY A 82 7.57 1.66 -7.50
CA GLY A 82 6.63 2.16 -8.50
C GLY A 82 7.11 1.94 -9.94
N PHE A 83 8.39 2.25 -10.22
CA PHE A 83 9.00 1.95 -11.53
C PHE A 83 9.05 0.44 -11.80
N ALA A 84 9.45 -0.36 -10.82
CA ALA A 84 9.50 -1.81 -10.96
C ALA A 84 8.11 -2.43 -11.19
N ALA A 85 7.06 -1.93 -10.52
CA ALA A 85 5.68 -2.38 -10.70
C ALA A 85 5.16 -2.14 -12.13
N LEU A 86 5.54 -1.03 -12.76
CA LEU A 86 5.08 -0.64 -14.08
C LEU A 86 5.44 -1.67 -15.17
N VAL A 87 6.60 -2.32 -15.02
CA VAL A 87 7.15 -3.25 -16.00
C VAL A 87 6.86 -4.72 -15.69
N GLN A 88 6.21 -5.03 -14.56
CA GLN A 88 5.86 -6.41 -14.25
C GLN A 88 4.79 -6.95 -15.21
N THR A 89 4.99 -8.20 -15.63
CA THR A 89 4.08 -8.95 -16.50
C THR A 89 3.17 -9.90 -15.72
N ASP A 90 3.52 -10.20 -14.47
CA ASP A 90 2.75 -11.08 -13.59
C ASP A 90 1.87 -10.25 -12.65
N ILE A 91 0.58 -10.60 -12.59
CA ILE A 91 -0.41 -9.85 -11.80
C ILE A 91 -0.08 -9.78 -10.31
N LYS A 92 0.44 -10.89 -9.72
CA LYS A 92 0.82 -10.93 -8.30
C LYS A 92 2.07 -10.10 -8.06
N ARG A 93 3.05 -10.14 -8.98
CA ARG A 93 4.26 -9.31 -8.87
C ARG A 93 3.96 -7.82 -8.98
N VAL A 94 3.04 -7.38 -9.86
CA VAL A 94 2.57 -5.98 -9.88
C VAL A 94 2.02 -5.59 -8.50
N LEU A 95 1.20 -6.46 -7.89
CA LEU A 95 0.62 -6.23 -6.57
C LEU A 95 1.67 -6.24 -5.44
N ALA A 96 2.71 -7.06 -5.54
CA ALA A 96 3.81 -7.11 -4.58
C ALA A 96 4.64 -5.82 -4.58
N TYR A 97 5.07 -5.34 -5.76
CA TYR A 97 5.81 -4.08 -5.85
C TYR A 97 4.97 -2.88 -5.46
N SER A 98 3.67 -2.89 -5.74
CA SER A 98 2.81 -1.83 -5.22
C SER A 98 2.65 -1.91 -3.70
N THR A 99 2.70 -3.08 -3.07
CA THR A 99 2.77 -3.18 -1.59
C THR A 99 4.08 -2.58 -1.09
N MET A 100 5.23 -2.94 -1.69
CA MET A 100 6.52 -2.33 -1.36
C MET A 100 6.45 -0.80 -1.42
N SER A 101 5.77 -0.27 -2.44
CA SER A 101 5.56 1.17 -2.60
C SER A 101 4.68 1.77 -1.50
N GLN A 102 3.55 1.14 -1.16
CA GLN A 102 2.67 1.63 -0.08
C GLN A 102 3.33 1.57 1.30
N ILE A 103 4.13 0.54 1.59
CA ILE A 103 4.88 0.47 2.84
C ILE A 103 5.96 1.56 2.87
N GLY A 104 6.54 1.92 1.72
CA GLY A 104 7.41 3.08 1.59
C GLY A 104 6.73 4.41 1.96
N TYR A 105 5.44 4.58 1.65
CA TYR A 105 4.66 5.73 2.16
C TYR A 105 4.55 5.72 3.68
N MET A 106 4.31 4.56 4.30
CA MET A 106 4.23 4.45 5.76
C MET A 106 5.57 4.77 6.43
N PHE A 107 6.69 4.33 5.83
CA PHE A 107 8.03 4.70 6.30
C PHE A 107 8.30 6.20 6.14
N LEU A 108 7.89 6.77 5.00
CA LEU A 108 7.97 8.21 4.77
C LEU A 108 7.22 8.99 5.86
N ALA A 109 5.98 8.61 6.13
CA ALA A 109 5.12 9.21 7.15
C ALA A 109 5.75 9.15 8.54
N LEU A 110 6.25 7.99 8.96
CA LEU A 110 6.96 7.83 10.23
C LEU A 110 8.19 8.72 10.30
N GLY A 111 8.99 8.77 9.23
CA GLY A 111 10.21 9.56 9.16
C GLY A 111 10.01 11.08 9.25
N VAL A 112 8.80 11.56 8.94
CA VAL A 112 8.39 12.96 9.07
C VAL A 112 7.46 13.20 10.27
N GLN A 113 7.41 12.27 11.22
CA GLN A 113 6.60 12.36 12.45
C GLN A 113 5.07 12.41 12.21
N ALA A 114 4.59 11.93 11.06
CA ALA A 114 3.18 11.73 10.77
C ALA A 114 2.73 10.32 11.22
N TRP A 115 2.76 10.11 12.54
CA TRP A 115 2.61 8.79 13.17
C TRP A 115 1.20 8.22 12.98
N ASP A 116 0.19 9.05 13.19
CA ASP A 116 -1.21 8.75 12.98
C ASP A 116 -1.50 8.41 11.51
N ALA A 117 -1.02 9.24 10.59
CA ALA A 117 -1.15 9.05 9.15
C ALA A 117 -0.51 7.73 8.69
N ALA A 118 0.64 7.36 9.27
CA ALA A 118 1.29 6.08 8.97
C ALA A 118 0.41 4.87 9.35
N ILE A 119 -0.20 4.90 10.54
CA ILE A 119 -1.05 3.81 11.05
C ILE A 119 -2.43 3.81 10.37
N PHE A 120 -2.97 4.99 10.07
CA PHE A 120 -4.19 5.12 9.26
C PHE A 120 -3.97 4.56 7.85
N HIS A 121 -2.85 4.89 7.20
CA HIS A 121 -2.50 4.30 5.91
C HIS A 121 -2.27 2.78 6.01
N LEU A 122 -1.66 2.29 7.09
CA LEU A 122 -1.49 0.85 7.35
C LEU A 122 -2.84 0.11 7.38
N MET A 123 -3.83 0.66 8.07
CA MET A 123 -5.18 0.08 8.15
C MET A 123 -5.89 0.12 6.80
N THR A 124 -5.93 1.28 6.13
CA THR A 124 -6.61 1.40 4.83
C THR A 124 -5.95 0.51 3.77
N HIS A 125 -4.61 0.42 3.79
CA HIS A 125 -3.83 -0.51 3.00
C HIS A 125 -4.21 -1.95 3.23
N ALA A 126 -4.37 -2.38 4.48
CA ALA A 126 -4.80 -3.74 4.78
C ALA A 126 -6.13 -4.08 4.09
N PHE A 127 -7.08 -3.13 4.01
CA PHE A 127 -8.34 -3.35 3.30
C PHE A 127 -8.16 -3.47 1.78
N PHE A 128 -7.60 -2.44 1.13
CA PHE A 128 -7.54 -2.41 -0.34
C PHE A 128 -6.51 -3.40 -0.91
N LYS A 129 -5.44 -3.74 -0.19
CA LYS A 129 -4.51 -4.78 -0.63
C LYS A 129 -5.08 -6.17 -0.46
N ALA A 130 -5.76 -6.46 0.65
CA ALA A 130 -6.42 -7.75 0.80
C ALA A 130 -7.47 -7.93 -0.33
N LEU A 131 -8.23 -6.88 -0.65
CA LEU A 131 -9.16 -6.88 -1.78
C LEU A 131 -8.45 -7.20 -3.10
N LEU A 132 -7.39 -6.47 -3.43
CA LEU A 132 -6.68 -6.65 -4.70
C LEU A 132 -6.02 -8.03 -4.83
N PHE A 133 -5.40 -8.56 -3.76
CA PHE A 133 -4.82 -9.89 -3.80
C PHE A 133 -5.89 -10.98 -3.90
N LEU A 134 -6.97 -10.92 -3.13
CA LEU A 134 -8.05 -11.91 -3.24
C LEU A 134 -8.76 -11.83 -4.61
N ALA A 135 -9.00 -10.64 -5.12
CA ALA A 135 -9.54 -10.44 -6.47
C ALA A 135 -8.59 -10.99 -7.53
N SER A 136 -7.27 -10.76 -7.41
CA SER A 136 -6.25 -11.34 -8.29
C SER A 136 -6.28 -12.87 -8.24
N GLY A 137 -6.44 -13.46 -7.06
CA GLY A 137 -6.60 -14.92 -6.91
C GLY A 137 -7.81 -15.44 -7.68
N SER A 138 -8.92 -14.71 -7.63
CA SER A 138 -10.13 -15.02 -8.41
C SER A 138 -9.89 -14.93 -9.91
N VAL A 139 -9.17 -13.90 -10.40
CA VAL A 139 -8.78 -13.77 -11.82
C VAL A 139 -7.92 -14.95 -12.26
N ILE A 140 -6.87 -15.27 -11.52
CA ILE A 140 -5.92 -16.33 -11.85
C ILE A 140 -6.63 -17.69 -11.93
N LEU A 141 -7.52 -17.97 -10.96
CA LEU A 141 -8.28 -19.21 -10.96
C LEU A 141 -9.28 -19.26 -12.12
N ALA A 142 -9.98 -18.15 -12.40
CA ALA A 142 -10.91 -18.04 -13.52
C ALA A 142 -10.22 -18.19 -14.88
N CYS A 143 -8.92 -17.86 -14.97
CA CYS A 143 -8.09 -17.98 -16.17
C CYS A 143 -7.20 -19.25 -16.16
N HIS A 144 -7.64 -20.34 -15.50
CA HIS A 144 -6.93 -21.63 -15.49
C HIS A 144 -5.47 -21.55 -15.02
N HIS A 145 -5.23 -20.83 -13.93
CA HIS A 145 -3.90 -20.59 -13.32
C HIS A 145 -2.96 -19.69 -14.12
N GLU A 146 -3.43 -19.01 -15.16
CA GLU A 146 -2.65 -17.99 -15.85
C GLU A 146 -2.44 -16.77 -14.93
N GLN A 147 -1.21 -16.25 -14.89
CA GLN A 147 -0.82 -15.10 -14.06
C GLN A 147 -0.25 -13.96 -14.89
N ASN A 148 0.16 -14.23 -16.13
CA ASN A 148 0.66 -13.23 -17.05
C ASN A 148 -0.50 -12.38 -17.60
N ILE A 149 -0.48 -11.08 -17.29
CA ILE A 149 -1.52 -10.13 -17.68
C ILE A 149 -1.70 -10.03 -19.19
N PHE A 150 -0.65 -10.26 -19.99
CA PHE A 150 -0.73 -10.16 -21.46
C PHE A 150 -1.38 -11.37 -22.12
N LYS A 151 -1.52 -12.48 -21.40
CA LYS A 151 -2.28 -13.65 -21.83
C LYS A 151 -3.74 -13.60 -21.35
N MET A 152 -4.08 -12.60 -20.54
CA MET A 152 -5.45 -12.28 -20.13
C MET A 152 -6.04 -11.24 -21.10
N GLY A 153 -7.13 -10.57 -20.68
CA GLY A 153 -7.78 -9.49 -21.44
C GLY A 153 -9.28 -9.67 -21.50
N GLY A 154 -10.02 -8.57 -21.68
CA GLY A 154 -11.47 -8.61 -21.94
C GLY A 154 -12.36 -9.13 -20.80
N LEU A 155 -11.83 -9.34 -19.60
CA LEU A 155 -12.52 -10.05 -18.50
C LEU A 155 -13.68 -9.29 -17.85
N ARG A 156 -13.92 -8.01 -18.18
CA ARG A 156 -14.95 -7.17 -17.53
C ARG A 156 -16.36 -7.77 -17.55
N LYS A 157 -16.72 -8.49 -18.63
CA LYS A 157 -18.04 -9.11 -18.80
C LYS A 157 -18.09 -10.52 -18.20
N SER A 158 -16.98 -11.24 -18.25
CA SER A 158 -16.88 -12.63 -17.81
C SER A 158 -16.88 -12.75 -16.28
N ILE A 159 -16.26 -11.80 -15.57
CA ILE A 159 -16.14 -11.79 -14.10
C ILE A 159 -16.45 -10.41 -13.48
N PRO A 160 -17.70 -9.91 -13.60
CA PRO A 160 -18.04 -8.51 -13.29
C PRO A 160 -17.79 -8.11 -11.83
N LEU A 161 -18.04 -9.00 -10.86
CA LEU A 161 -17.74 -8.72 -9.45
C LEU A 161 -16.24 -8.49 -9.22
N VAL A 162 -15.41 -9.35 -9.82
CA VAL A 162 -13.95 -9.27 -9.66
C VAL A 162 -13.42 -8.01 -10.33
N TYR A 163 -13.97 -7.65 -11.49
CA TYR A 163 -13.68 -6.37 -12.13
C TYR A 163 -14.03 -5.18 -11.24
N ALA A 164 -15.22 -5.17 -10.61
CA ALA A 164 -15.61 -4.13 -9.67
C ALA A 164 -14.66 -4.06 -8.45
N CYS A 165 -14.23 -5.21 -7.92
CA CYS A 165 -13.24 -5.27 -6.84
C CYS A 165 -11.90 -4.65 -7.26
N PHE A 166 -11.43 -4.93 -8.47
CA PHE A 166 -10.20 -4.32 -9.01
C PHE A 166 -10.34 -2.82 -9.25
N LEU A 167 -11.50 -2.35 -9.70
CA LEU A 167 -11.75 -0.92 -9.84
C LEU A 167 -11.75 -0.22 -8.49
N VAL A 168 -12.47 -0.73 -7.49
CA VAL A 168 -12.53 -0.13 -6.15
C VAL A 168 -11.17 -0.19 -5.46
N GLY A 169 -10.54 -1.37 -5.41
CA GLY A 169 -9.24 -1.54 -4.79
C GLY A 169 -8.15 -0.76 -5.52
N GLY A 170 -8.20 -0.73 -6.85
CA GLY A 170 -7.27 0.02 -7.69
C GLY A 170 -7.44 1.54 -7.56
N ALA A 171 -8.68 2.03 -7.47
CA ALA A 171 -8.97 3.43 -7.20
C ALA A 171 -8.47 3.83 -5.80
N ALA A 172 -8.66 2.98 -4.79
CA ALA A 172 -8.13 3.21 -3.45
C ALA A 172 -6.60 3.23 -3.44
N LEU A 173 -5.96 2.24 -4.06
CA LEU A 173 -4.51 2.21 -4.21
C LEU A 173 -3.99 3.47 -4.95
N SER A 174 -4.71 3.94 -5.96
CA SER A 174 -4.40 5.14 -6.75
C SER A 174 -4.78 6.46 -6.08
N ALA A 175 -5.33 6.43 -4.86
CA ALA A 175 -5.79 7.62 -4.14
C ALA A 175 -6.78 8.48 -4.94
N LEU A 176 -7.82 7.85 -5.51
CA LEU A 176 -8.88 8.58 -6.21
C LEU A 176 -9.64 9.50 -5.22
N PRO A 177 -9.75 10.82 -5.50
CA PRO A 177 -10.33 11.78 -4.56
C PRO A 177 -11.74 11.44 -4.08
N LEU A 178 -12.05 11.84 -2.84
CA LEU A 178 -13.37 11.84 -2.17
C LEU A 178 -14.00 10.47 -1.89
N VAL A 179 -13.75 9.46 -2.72
CA VAL A 179 -14.48 8.18 -2.67
C VAL A 179 -13.67 7.06 -2.01
N THR A 180 -12.36 7.24 -1.84
CA THR A 180 -11.46 6.14 -1.47
C THR A 180 -10.67 6.40 -0.19
N ALA A 181 -10.53 5.37 0.65
CA ALA A 181 -9.75 5.47 1.88
C ALA A 181 -8.25 5.71 1.62
N GLY A 182 -7.76 5.27 0.46
CA GLY A 182 -6.38 5.52 0.05
C GLY A 182 -6.09 6.98 -0.29
N PHE A 183 -7.09 7.77 -0.68
CA PHE A 183 -6.93 9.21 -0.87
C PHE A 183 -6.66 9.91 0.46
N PHE A 184 -7.57 9.77 1.42
CA PHE A 184 -7.46 10.39 2.74
C PHE A 184 -6.13 10.03 3.42
N SER A 185 -5.75 8.75 3.39
CA SER A 185 -4.50 8.31 4.02
C SER A 185 -3.24 8.85 3.35
N LYS A 186 -3.16 8.91 2.01
CA LYS A 186 -1.99 9.52 1.36
C LYS A 186 -1.96 11.04 1.53
N ASP A 187 -3.12 11.69 1.55
CA ASP A 187 -3.22 13.12 1.77
C ASP A 187 -2.70 13.50 3.15
N GLU A 188 -3.10 12.79 4.21
CA GLU A 188 -2.56 13.00 5.57
C GLU A 188 -1.04 12.80 5.65
N ILE A 189 -0.49 11.79 4.95
CA ILE A 189 0.96 11.56 4.91
C ILE A 189 1.68 12.75 4.23
N LEU A 190 1.17 13.22 3.09
CA LEU A 190 1.77 14.32 2.35
C LEU A 190 1.62 15.65 3.10
N ALA A 191 0.47 15.86 3.75
CA ALA A 191 0.22 16.99 4.64
C ALA A 191 1.21 16.99 5.81
N GLY A 192 1.44 15.85 6.46
CA GLY A 192 2.44 15.72 7.52
C GLY A 192 3.87 15.99 7.04
N ALA A 193 4.23 15.54 5.84
CA ALA A 193 5.53 15.84 5.24
C ALA A 193 5.69 17.35 4.96
N MET A 194 4.65 18.01 4.45
CA MET A 194 4.65 19.46 4.20
C MET A 194 4.69 20.27 5.51
N ALA A 195 3.86 19.89 6.50
CA ALA A 195 3.74 20.54 7.79
C ALA A 195 5.08 20.61 8.54
N ASN A 196 5.86 19.53 8.44
CA ASN A 196 7.17 19.42 9.07
C ASN A 196 8.34 19.88 8.16
N GLY A 197 8.04 20.57 7.05
CA GLY A 197 9.07 21.18 6.18
C GLY A 197 9.83 20.20 5.27
N HIS A 198 9.42 18.93 5.19
CA HIS A 198 10.06 17.90 4.37
C HIS A 198 9.55 17.89 2.92
N ILE A 199 9.64 19.04 2.23
CA ILE A 199 9.11 19.23 0.87
C ILE A 199 9.68 18.22 -0.13
N ASN A 200 10.96 17.85 -0.02
CA ASN A 200 11.57 16.84 -0.90
C ASN A 200 10.92 15.46 -0.76
N LEU A 201 10.57 15.07 0.48
CA LEU A 201 9.87 13.81 0.74
C LEU A 201 8.43 13.89 0.25
N MET A 202 7.75 15.03 0.46
CA MET A 202 6.42 15.26 -0.11
C MET A 202 6.42 15.13 -1.64
N VAL A 203 7.38 15.75 -2.34
CA VAL A 203 7.52 15.64 -3.80
C VAL A 203 7.77 14.19 -4.24
N ALA A 204 8.63 13.46 -3.53
CA ALA A 204 8.83 12.02 -3.80
C ALA A 204 7.52 11.23 -3.62
N GLY A 205 6.74 11.54 -2.57
CA GLY A 205 5.42 10.97 -2.35
C GLY A 205 4.42 11.31 -3.45
N LEU A 206 4.43 12.52 -4.00
CA LEU A 206 3.59 12.90 -5.15
C LEU A 206 3.99 12.13 -6.42
N VAL A 207 5.29 12.03 -6.71
CA VAL A 207 5.81 11.21 -7.82
C VAL A 207 5.39 9.76 -7.65
N GLY A 208 5.49 9.21 -6.44
CA GLY A 208 5.00 7.87 -6.11
C GLY A 208 3.50 7.70 -6.35
N ALA A 209 2.69 8.75 -6.13
CA ALA A 209 1.25 8.68 -6.23
C ALA A 209 0.83 8.63 -7.70
N PHE A 210 1.49 9.46 -8.52
CA PHE A 210 1.41 9.40 -9.96
C PHE A 210 1.81 8.02 -10.49
N MET A 211 2.98 7.51 -10.10
CA MET A 211 3.43 6.17 -10.51
C MET A 211 2.43 5.08 -10.09
N THR A 212 1.86 5.20 -8.89
CA THR A 212 0.85 4.28 -8.37
C THR A 212 -0.39 4.23 -9.24
N SER A 213 -0.92 5.39 -9.62
CA SER A 213 -2.06 5.44 -10.54
C SER A 213 -1.73 4.82 -11.89
N LEU A 214 -0.54 5.10 -12.43
CA LEU A 214 -0.12 4.63 -13.74
C LEU A 214 -0.02 3.11 -13.81
N TYR A 215 0.73 2.46 -12.92
CA TYR A 215 0.88 1.00 -12.96
C TYR A 215 -0.42 0.27 -12.60
N THR A 216 -1.24 0.87 -11.73
CA THR A 216 -2.50 0.24 -11.28
C THR A 216 -3.50 0.19 -12.42
N PHE A 217 -3.72 1.32 -13.09
CA PHE A 217 -4.64 1.36 -14.23
C PHE A 217 -4.09 0.65 -15.45
N ARG A 218 -2.75 0.65 -15.68
CA ARG A 218 -2.13 -0.22 -16.69
C ARG A 218 -2.55 -1.69 -16.48
N MET A 219 -2.37 -2.21 -15.27
CA MET A 219 -2.75 -3.59 -14.94
C MET A 219 -4.25 -3.82 -15.15
N ILE A 220 -5.12 -2.94 -14.64
CA ILE A 220 -6.58 -3.08 -14.76
C ILE A 220 -7.02 -3.07 -16.23
N PHE A 221 -6.47 -2.17 -17.05
CA PHE A 221 -6.83 -2.10 -18.46
C PHE A 221 -6.37 -3.33 -19.23
N ILE A 222 -5.13 -3.79 -19.03
CA ILE A 222 -4.61 -4.99 -19.71
C ILE A 222 -5.41 -6.24 -19.32
N VAL A 223 -5.75 -6.42 -18.03
CA VAL A 223 -6.43 -7.63 -17.55
C VAL A 223 -7.92 -7.65 -17.94
N PHE A 224 -8.63 -6.52 -17.83
CA PHE A 224 -10.10 -6.51 -17.93
C PHE A 224 -10.67 -5.91 -19.23
N HIS A 225 -9.88 -5.14 -19.97
CA HIS A 225 -10.32 -4.50 -21.21
C HIS A 225 -9.59 -5.10 -22.43
N GLY A 226 -9.97 -4.67 -23.64
CA GLY A 226 -9.44 -5.23 -24.88
C GLY A 226 -10.09 -6.55 -25.28
N LYS A 227 -9.34 -7.36 -26.04
CA LYS A 227 -9.81 -8.65 -26.57
C LYS A 227 -9.69 -9.73 -25.49
N GLU A 228 -10.74 -10.51 -25.32
CA GLU A 228 -10.71 -11.71 -24.47
C GLU A 228 -9.82 -12.77 -25.12
N GLN A 229 -8.75 -13.16 -24.41
CA GLN A 229 -7.80 -14.19 -24.84
C GLN A 229 -8.12 -15.56 -24.22
N ILE A 230 -8.69 -15.57 -23.01
CA ILE A 230 -9.05 -16.76 -22.25
C ILE A 230 -10.51 -16.63 -21.86
N HIS A 231 -11.30 -17.67 -22.13
CA HIS A 231 -12.68 -17.75 -21.66
C HIS A 231 -12.70 -18.01 -20.15
N ALA A 232 -12.95 -16.96 -19.37
CA ALA A 232 -12.91 -17.04 -17.92
C ALA A 232 -14.23 -17.59 -17.34
N HIS A 233 -14.11 -18.41 -16.30
CA HIS A 233 -15.25 -18.90 -15.54
C HIS A 233 -15.36 -18.20 -14.19
N ALA A 234 -16.50 -17.54 -13.94
CA ALA A 234 -16.72 -16.83 -12.69
C ALA A 234 -16.77 -17.78 -11.49
N GLY A 235 -15.98 -17.45 -10.46
CA GLY A 235 -16.12 -18.07 -9.15
C GLY A 235 -17.50 -17.78 -8.55
N LYS A 236 -18.10 -18.79 -7.91
CA LYS A 236 -19.43 -18.72 -7.30
C LYS A 236 -19.37 -19.15 -5.83
N GLY A 237 -20.28 -18.60 -5.02
CA GLY A 237 -20.53 -19.03 -3.66
C GLY A 237 -20.26 -17.95 -2.62
N ILE A 238 -20.93 -18.09 -1.46
CA ILE A 238 -20.87 -17.10 -0.37
C ILE A 238 -19.46 -16.98 0.19
N THR A 239 -18.74 -18.10 0.33
CA THR A 239 -17.35 -18.14 0.81
C THR A 239 -16.38 -17.38 -0.08
N HIS A 240 -16.71 -17.18 -1.36
CA HIS A 240 -15.92 -16.40 -2.31
C HIS A 240 -16.39 -14.93 -2.36
N HIS A 241 -17.70 -14.69 -2.46
CA HIS A 241 -18.24 -13.34 -2.66
C HIS A 241 -18.22 -12.50 -1.39
N LEU A 242 -18.52 -13.07 -0.23
CA LEU A 242 -18.65 -12.32 1.02
C LEU A 242 -17.34 -11.62 1.41
N PRO A 243 -16.16 -12.29 1.43
CA PRO A 243 -14.90 -11.61 1.74
C PRO A 243 -14.57 -10.48 0.77
N LEU A 244 -14.80 -10.69 -0.53
CA LEU A 244 -14.57 -9.67 -1.56
C LEU A 244 -15.47 -8.45 -1.36
N ILE A 245 -16.76 -8.65 -1.08
CA ILE A 245 -17.72 -7.55 -0.88
C ILE A 245 -17.39 -6.76 0.39
N VAL A 246 -17.08 -7.43 1.50
CA VAL A 246 -16.70 -6.76 2.76
C VAL A 246 -15.44 -5.91 2.54
N LEU A 247 -14.40 -6.47 1.93
CA LEU A 247 -13.17 -5.74 1.64
C LEU A 247 -13.38 -4.63 0.61
N MET A 248 -14.26 -4.83 -0.36
CA MET A 248 -14.65 -3.80 -1.33
C MET A 248 -15.27 -2.60 -0.62
N ILE A 249 -16.23 -2.81 0.28
CA ILE A 249 -16.85 -1.74 1.07
C ILE A 249 -15.79 -1.02 1.92
N LEU A 250 -14.97 -1.76 2.67
CA LEU A 250 -13.91 -1.19 3.51
C LEU A 250 -12.80 -0.49 2.71
N SER A 251 -12.67 -0.75 1.41
CA SER A 251 -11.70 -0.05 0.55
C SER A 251 -12.20 1.31 0.03
N THR A 252 -13.51 1.59 0.17
CA THR A 252 -14.10 2.89 -0.15
C THR A 252 -13.95 3.88 1.02
N PHE A 253 -14.56 5.06 0.92
CA PHE A 253 -14.65 6.05 1.99
C PHE A 253 -15.20 5.47 3.30
N VAL A 254 -15.99 4.40 3.27
CA VAL A 254 -16.50 3.72 4.48
C VAL A 254 -15.35 3.24 5.36
N GLY A 255 -14.24 2.75 4.79
CA GLY A 255 -13.06 2.37 5.57
C GLY A 255 -12.35 3.56 6.21
N ALA A 256 -12.44 4.75 5.61
CA ALA A 256 -11.88 5.98 6.16
C ALA A 256 -12.68 6.51 7.36
N LEU A 257 -13.94 6.07 7.54
CA LEU A 257 -14.73 6.39 8.73
C LEU A 257 -14.22 5.68 9.99
N ILE A 258 -13.42 4.62 9.82
CA ILE A 258 -12.78 3.93 10.93
C ILE A 258 -11.54 4.75 11.31
N VAL A 259 -11.53 5.28 12.53
CA VAL A 259 -10.40 6.05 13.07
C VAL A 259 -9.67 5.20 14.10
N PRO A 260 -8.37 4.91 13.93
CA PRO A 260 -7.62 4.17 14.92
C PRO A 260 -7.46 5.01 16.21
N PRO A 261 -7.67 4.42 17.41
CA PRO A 261 -7.59 5.16 18.68
C PRO A 261 -6.13 5.38 19.10
N LEU A 262 -5.48 6.35 18.46
CA LEU A 262 -4.05 6.63 18.64
C LEU A 262 -3.77 7.79 19.62
N GLN A 263 -4.81 8.53 20.01
CA GLN A 263 -4.70 9.61 20.98
C GLN A 263 -4.20 9.09 22.33
N GLY A 264 -3.18 9.73 22.88
CA GLY A 264 -2.52 9.31 24.13
C GLY A 264 -1.58 8.11 23.98
N VAL A 265 -1.46 7.51 22.79
CA VAL A 265 -0.53 6.41 22.49
C VAL A 265 0.64 6.90 21.64
N LEU A 266 0.37 7.70 20.61
CA LEU A 266 1.39 8.28 19.73
C LEU A 266 1.44 9.82 19.91
N PRO A 267 2.58 10.45 19.59
CA PRO A 267 2.68 11.91 19.60
C PRO A 267 1.66 12.51 18.63
N GLN A 268 1.06 13.64 19.01
CA GLN A 268 0.17 14.37 18.12
C GLN A 268 0.97 14.91 16.92
N THR A 269 0.47 14.67 15.73
CA THR A 269 1.06 15.23 14.51
C THR A 269 0.70 16.71 14.41
N THR A 270 1.67 17.52 14.02
CA THR A 270 1.49 18.96 13.84
C THR A 270 0.48 19.19 12.71
N GLU A 271 -0.77 19.48 13.04
CA GLU A 271 -1.78 19.79 12.03
C GLU A 271 -1.37 21.07 11.29
N LEU A 272 -1.50 21.05 9.96
CA LEU A 272 -1.64 22.27 9.17
C LEU A 272 -2.98 22.91 9.53
N ALA A 273 -3.03 23.65 10.65
CA ALA A 273 -4.12 24.56 10.92
C ALA A 273 -4.23 25.49 9.71
N HIS A 274 -5.38 25.46 9.03
CA HIS A 274 -5.76 26.33 7.92
C HIS A 274 -5.06 27.71 7.98
N GLY A 275 -3.91 27.83 7.32
CA GLY A 275 -3.19 29.08 7.12
C GLY A 275 -2.54 29.78 8.33
N ARG A 276 -2.30 29.15 9.49
CA ARG A 276 -1.49 29.80 10.54
C ARG A 276 -0.47 28.88 11.18
N VAL A 277 0.80 29.22 10.95
CA VAL A 277 1.95 28.79 11.76
C VAL A 277 1.74 29.33 13.17
N MET A 278 1.54 28.45 14.14
CA MET A 278 1.68 28.81 15.56
C MET A 278 3.18 28.95 15.81
N THR A 279 3.62 30.18 16.03
CA THR A 279 4.95 30.55 16.54
C THR A 279 5.15 30.11 17.97
#